data_AF-A0A820M3I0-F1
#
_entry.id   AF-A0A820M3I0-F1
#
_cell.length_a   1.000
_cell.length_b   1.000
_cell.length_c   1.000
_cell.angle_alpha   90.00
_cell.angle_beta   90.00
_cell.angle_gamma   90.00
#
_symmetry.space_group_name_H-M   'P 1'
#
loop_
_entity.id
_entity.type
_entity.pdbx_description
1 polymer ?
#
loop_
_entity_poly.entity_id
_entity_poly.type
_entity_poly.pdbx_seq_one_letter_code
_entity_poly.pdbx_strand_id
1 'polypeptide(L)' 'LGFGSSPISLAVVDLNNDKQLDFAVVNEGTDNLKILLETC' A
#
# COMPACT_ATOMS: atom_id res chain seq x y z
N LEU A 1 7.63 6.56 -5.83
CA LEU A 1 6.68 7.58 -5.35
C LEU A 1 6.64 8.64 -6.45
N GLY A 2 5.46 9.10 -6.86
CA GLY A 2 5.33 10.09 -7.93
C GLY A 2 5.45 11.50 -7.36
N PHE A 3 5.86 12.49 -8.16
CA PHE A 3 5.76 13.88 -7.75
C PHE A 3 4.30 14.21 -7.45
N GLY A 4 4.02 14.75 -6.25
CA GLY A 4 2.65 15.07 -5.80
C GLY A 4 1.94 13.99 -4.98
N SER A 5 2.53 12.80 -4.78
CA SER A 5 1.91 11.78 -3.91
C SER A 5 2.08 12.14 -2.44
N SER A 6 0.99 12.48 -1.75
CA SER A 6 0.95 12.68 -0.30
C SER A 6 0.21 11.51 0.35
N PRO A 7 0.89 10.61 1.09
CA PRO A 7 0.22 9.50 1.75
C PRO A 7 -0.85 10.01 2.74
N ILE A 8 -2.08 9.54 2.62
CA ILE A 8 -3.18 9.92 3.53
C ILE A 8 -3.69 8.78 4.38
N SER A 9 -3.40 7.52 4.00
CA SER A 9 -3.85 6.35 4.73
C SER A 9 -2.92 5.15 4.53
N LEU A 10 -2.85 4.32 5.56
CA LEU A 10 -2.09 3.07 5.63
C LEU A 10 -3.00 1.96 6.18
N ALA A 11 -2.99 0.80 5.53
CA ALA A 11 -3.58 -0.42 6.06
C ALA A 11 -2.52 -1.52 6.17
N VAL A 12 -2.64 -2.33 7.23
CA VAL A 12 -1.78 -3.50 7.49
C VAL A 12 -2.68 -4.71 7.70
N VAL A 13 -2.68 -5.63 6.73
CA VAL A 13 -3.51 -6.84 6.72
C VAL A 13 -2.96 -7.81 5.68
N ASP A 14 -3.20 -9.11 5.86
CA ASP A 14 -2.94 -10.12 4.82
C ASP A 14 -3.96 -9.93 3.68
N LEU A 15 -3.50 -9.44 2.53
CA LEU A 15 -4.32 -9.09 1.36
C LEU A 15 -4.33 -10.21 0.31
N ASN A 16 -3.31 -11.08 0.29
CA ASN A 16 -3.15 -12.13 -0.71
C ASN A 16 -3.34 -13.56 -0.14
N ASN A 17 -3.65 -13.67 1.15
CA ASN A 17 -3.90 -14.89 1.92
C ASN A 17 -2.67 -15.83 2.02
N ASP A 18 -1.47 -15.26 2.10
CA ASP A 18 -0.22 -16.01 2.26
C ASP A 18 0.25 -16.13 3.73
N LYS A 19 -0.54 -15.60 4.68
CA LYS A 19 -0.27 -15.54 6.13
C LYS A 19 0.82 -14.55 6.54
N GLN A 20 1.23 -13.64 5.66
CA GLN A 20 2.12 -12.54 5.97
C GLN A 20 1.34 -11.23 5.97
N LEU A 21 1.87 -10.23 6.69
CA LEU A 21 1.23 -8.92 6.75
C LEU A 21 1.67 -8.09 5.56
N ASP A 22 0.71 -7.68 4.74
CA ASP A 22 0.93 -6.77 3.63
C ASP A 22 0.71 -5.31 4.04
N PHE A 23 1.28 -4.39 3.25
CA PHE A 23 1.10 -2.96 3.45
C PHE A 23 0.40 -2.33 2.25
N ALA A 24 -0.68 -1.61 2.48
CA ALA A 24 -1.36 -0.81 1.46
C ALA A 24 -1.31 0.69 1.81
N VAL A 25 -0.78 1.50 0.89
CA VAL A 25 -0.66 2.95 1.03
C VAL A 25 -1.51 3.64 -0.04
N VAL A 26 -2.41 4.51 0.43
CA VAL A 26 -3.21 5.39 -0.42
C VAL A 26 -2.57 6.77 -0.42
N ASN A 27 -2.30 7.30 -1.62
CA ASN A 27 -1.74 8.64 -1.78
C ASN A 27 -2.82 9.59 -2.33
N GLU A 28 -2.96 10.75 -1.71
CA GLU A 28 -3.67 11.89 -2.27
C GLU A 28 -2.78 12.64 -3.27
N GLY A 29 -3.39 13.27 -4.27
CA GLY A 29 -2.68 14.04 -5.30
C GLY A 29 -2.20 13.20 -6.49
N THR A 30 -2.36 11.88 -6.44
CA THR A 30 -2.11 10.98 -7.57
C THR A 30 -3.16 9.87 -7.58
N ASP A 31 -3.65 9.45 -8.76
CA ASP A 31 -4.55 8.29 -8.90
C ASP A 31 -3.85 6.93 -8.70
N ASN A 32 -2.83 6.87 -7.84
CA ASN A 32 -1.99 5.70 -7.63
C ASN A 32 -2.16 5.12 -6.22
N LEU A 33 -2.55 3.85 -6.17
CA LEU A 33 -2.54 3.02 -4.97
C LEU A 33 -1.31 2.10 -4.99
N LYS A 34 -0.61 1.98 -3.87
CA LYS A 34 0.59 1.12 -3.73
C LYS A 34 0.31 0.02 -2.72
N ILE A 35 0.53 -1.23 -3.14
CA ILE A 35 0.51 -2.40 -2.25
C ILE A 35 1.91 -3.00 -2.26
N LEU A 36 2.46 -3.23 -1.08
CA LEU A 36 3.64 -4.03 -0.87
C LEU A 36 3.17 -5.37 -0.32
N LEU A 37 3.41 -6.43 -1.09
CA LEU A 37 3.17 -7.79 -0.66
C LEU A 37 4.46 -8.33 -0.05
N GLU A 38 4.40 -8.74 1.21
CA GLU A 38 5.55 -9.38 1.86
C GLU A 38 5.50 -10.86 1.47
N THR A 39 6.23 -11.26 0.44
CA THR A 39 6.29 -12.66 -0.02
C THR A 39 7.59 -13.29 0.43
N CYS A 40 7.53 -14.40 1.17
CA CYS A 40 8.70 -15.16 1.60
C CYS A 40 9.31 -16.00 0.48
#